data_AF-A0A4Q2XD63-F1
#
_entry.id   AF-A0A4Q2XD63-F1
#
_cell.length_a   1.000
_cell.length_b   1.000
_cell.length_c   1.000
_cell.angle_alpha   90.00
_cell.angle_beta   90.00
_cell.angle_gamma   90.00
#
_symmetry.space_group_name_H-M   'P 1'
#
loop_
_entity.id
_entity.type
_entity.pdbx_description
1 polymer ?
#
loop_
_entity_poly.entity_id
_entity_poly.type
_entity_poly.pdbx_seq_one_letter_code
_entity_poly.pdbx_strand_id
1 'polypeptide(L)'
;MTHLLKLIGAAAILCLFPTTHVLAESPATAPESAVVDPAFTGPKAPCAAYFEAMRRCDLEAVVACFVHEEKDTEALKVGMGLFIAHRRFEKAVEARFGLDEETRAECEGWFRPDMTDAAIDASMKRLARAVVTVDEDSATAELRWHEADSAMEDYCDLLVKKLCKVDGVWKLDAGKQNGDFFQKGGWGRMFRNMMKTMNQAADKVAAGEFRSVDELKAHMDARQKELEQEYEDELRETDWRGNQSER
;
A
#
# COMPACT_ATOMS: atom_id res chain seq x y z
N MET A 1 -65.19 -19.11 6.18
CA MET A 1 -65.94 -18.48 7.29
C MET A 1 -65.14 -17.26 7.75
N THR A 2 -65.51 -16.02 7.34
CA THR A 2 -66.44 -15.10 8.04
C THR A 2 -65.83 -14.56 9.36
N HIS A 3 -65.72 -13.27 9.70
CA HIS A 3 -66.34 -12.00 9.23
C HIS A 3 -65.59 -10.77 9.88
N LEU A 4 -65.74 -9.46 9.55
CA LEU A 4 -66.32 -8.70 8.40
C LEU A 4 -66.15 -7.15 8.57
N LEU A 5 -65.58 -6.43 7.57
CA LEU A 5 -65.73 -4.95 7.32
C LEU A 5 -65.14 -3.95 8.39
N LYS A 6 -64.82 -2.66 8.18
CA LYS A 6 -64.86 -1.62 7.09
C LYS A 6 -63.52 -0.80 7.19
N LEU A 7 -62.96 -0.03 6.24
CA LEU A 7 -63.43 0.93 5.19
C LEU A 7 -63.98 2.28 5.72
N ILE A 8 -63.69 3.38 4.99
CA ILE A 8 -63.84 4.83 5.33
C ILE A 8 -62.66 5.35 6.19
N GLY A 9 -62.01 6.49 5.91
CA GLY A 9 -62.13 7.47 4.81
C GLY A 9 -61.03 8.55 4.92
N ALA A 10 -60.75 9.29 3.85
CA ALA A 10 -59.64 10.25 3.80
C ALA A 10 -60.00 11.66 4.31
N ALA A 11 -59.07 12.34 5.00
CA ALA A 11 -58.94 13.82 5.00
C ALA A 11 -57.60 14.32 5.61
N ALA A 12 -56.76 14.91 4.75
CA ALA A 12 -55.96 16.12 4.91
C ALA A 12 -55.33 16.56 6.27
N ILE A 13 -53.99 16.74 6.23
CA ILE A 13 -53.23 17.94 6.65
C ILE A 13 -53.29 18.37 8.14
N LEU A 14 -52.15 18.28 8.84
CA LEU A 14 -51.39 19.50 9.20
C LEU A 14 -49.92 19.18 9.55
N CYS A 15 -49.05 20.16 9.32
CA CYS A 15 -47.60 20.08 9.53
C CYS A 15 -47.23 20.09 11.02
N LEU A 16 -46.16 19.38 11.40
CA LEU A 16 -45.18 19.76 12.44
C LEU A 16 -44.04 18.73 12.45
N PHE A 17 -43.04 18.91 11.59
CA PHE A 17 -41.78 18.20 11.76
C PHE A 17 -41.00 18.85 12.91
N PRO A 18 -40.44 18.09 13.86
CA PRO A 18 -39.51 18.65 14.83
C PRO A 18 -38.28 19.17 14.09
N THR A 19 -37.90 20.42 14.35
CA THR A 19 -36.68 21.02 13.83
C THR A 19 -35.49 20.37 14.54
N THR A 20 -35.04 19.22 14.05
CA THR A 20 -33.72 18.71 14.42
C THR A 20 -32.70 19.69 13.87
N HIS A 21 -32.04 20.42 14.77
CA HIS A 21 -30.81 21.12 14.43
C HIS A 21 -29.77 20.06 14.09
N VAL A 22 -29.68 19.71 12.81
CA VAL A 22 -28.48 19.12 12.25
C VAL A 22 -27.39 20.16 12.47
N LEU A 23 -26.55 19.90 13.48
CA LEU A 23 -25.21 20.44 13.51
C LEU A 23 -24.55 19.97 12.23
N ALA A 24 -24.49 20.87 11.24
CA ALA A 24 -23.67 20.64 10.07
C ALA A 24 -22.23 20.60 10.58
N GLU A 25 -21.71 19.38 10.73
CA GLU A 25 -20.27 19.18 10.85
C GLU A 25 -19.65 19.90 9.66
N SER A 26 -18.75 20.84 9.95
CA SER A 26 -18.02 21.56 8.91
C SER A 26 -17.41 20.50 7.99
N PRO A 27 -17.61 20.58 6.65
CA PRO A 27 -16.97 19.64 5.75
C PRO A 27 -15.48 19.66 6.08
N ALA A 28 -14.93 18.49 6.43
CA ALA A 28 -13.54 18.38 6.78
C ALA A 28 -12.72 18.93 5.61
N THR A 29 -12.03 20.04 5.84
CA THR A 29 -11.19 20.66 4.81
C THR A 29 -10.24 19.59 4.33
N ALA A 30 -10.37 19.20 3.06
CA ALA A 30 -9.46 18.22 2.46
C ALA A 30 -8.02 18.70 2.74
N PRO A 31 -7.12 17.82 3.21
CA PRO A 31 -5.78 18.23 3.58
C PRO A 31 -5.16 19.00 2.41
N GLU A 32 -4.76 20.24 2.67
CA GLU A 32 -4.12 21.10 1.69
C GLU A 32 -2.97 20.31 1.07
N SER A 33 -3.05 20.07 -0.25
CA SER A 33 -2.12 19.18 -0.94
C SER A 33 -0.71 19.68 -0.67
N ALA A 34 0.04 18.92 0.12
CA ALA A 34 1.34 19.34 0.60
C ALA A 34 2.20 19.63 -0.63
N VAL A 35 2.67 20.89 -0.75
CA VAL A 35 3.49 21.30 -1.88
C VAL A 35 4.78 20.49 -1.83
N VAL A 36 4.84 19.44 -2.64
CA VAL A 36 6.01 18.60 -2.78
C VAL A 36 7.10 19.47 -3.40
N ASP A 37 8.13 19.80 -2.62
CA ASP A 37 9.31 20.50 -3.11
C ASP A 37 10.02 19.62 -4.15
N PRO A 38 9.95 19.94 -5.45
CA PRO A 38 10.50 19.10 -6.51
C PRO A 38 12.03 19.19 -6.58
N ALA A 39 12.63 20.15 -5.87
CA ALA A 39 14.08 20.34 -5.81
C ALA A 39 14.73 19.64 -4.60
N PHE A 40 13.93 18.96 -3.76
CA PHE A 40 14.38 18.22 -2.58
C PHE A 40 15.34 19.02 -1.68
N THR A 41 15.05 20.30 -1.46
CA THR A 41 15.97 21.26 -0.80
C THR A 41 16.16 20.98 0.69
N GLY A 42 15.17 20.33 1.33
CA GLY A 42 15.22 19.93 2.73
C GLY A 42 15.14 18.40 2.93
N PRO A 43 15.71 17.87 4.02
CA PRO A 43 15.76 16.43 4.30
C PRO A 43 14.39 15.73 4.45
N LYS A 44 13.30 16.49 4.66
CA LYS A 44 11.93 15.93 4.66
C LYS A 44 11.33 15.75 3.26
N ALA A 45 11.81 16.50 2.26
CA ALA A 45 11.25 16.51 0.92
C ALA A 45 11.26 15.13 0.21
N PRO A 46 12.36 14.32 0.23
CA PRO A 46 12.33 13.00 -0.41
C PRO A 46 11.37 12.02 0.26
N CYS A 47 11.09 12.19 1.56
CA CYS A 47 10.09 11.38 2.25
C CYS A 47 8.67 11.74 1.78
N ALA A 48 8.36 13.03 1.64
CA ALA A 48 7.07 13.51 1.14
C ALA A 48 6.86 13.10 -0.33
N ALA A 49 7.89 13.25 -1.17
CA ALA A 49 7.86 12.81 -2.56
C ALA A 49 7.66 11.30 -2.69
N TYR A 50 8.33 10.50 -1.84
CA TYR A 50 8.13 9.05 -1.76
C TYR A 50 6.68 8.69 -1.43
N PHE A 51 6.11 9.28 -0.37
CA PHE A 51 4.73 9.02 0.04
C PHE A 51 3.72 9.39 -1.06
N GLU A 52 3.89 10.51 -1.74
CA GLU A 52 3.03 10.90 -2.87
C GLU A 52 3.24 10.04 -4.13
N ALA A 53 4.46 9.54 -4.37
CA ALA A 53 4.73 8.62 -5.47
C ALA A 53 4.13 7.23 -5.20
N MET A 54 4.23 6.72 -3.96
CA MET A 54 3.48 5.55 -3.51
C MET A 54 1.98 5.78 -3.65
N ARG A 55 1.46 6.96 -3.29
CA ARG A 55 0.03 7.31 -3.44
C ARG A 55 -0.46 7.13 -4.88
N ARG A 56 0.34 7.59 -5.84
CA ARG A 56 0.08 7.50 -7.29
C ARG A 56 0.45 6.15 -7.92
N CYS A 57 1.03 5.22 -7.16
CA CYS A 57 1.54 3.94 -7.66
C CYS A 57 2.63 4.09 -8.75
N ASP A 58 3.47 5.13 -8.63
CA ASP A 58 4.48 5.56 -9.61
C ASP A 58 5.88 5.05 -9.25
N LEU A 59 6.29 3.92 -9.84
CA LEU A 59 7.54 3.24 -9.48
C LEU A 59 8.79 4.06 -9.81
N GLU A 60 8.83 4.76 -10.94
CA GLU A 60 10.02 5.53 -11.32
C GLU A 60 10.17 6.77 -10.42
N ALA A 61 9.07 7.43 -10.06
CA ALA A 61 9.12 8.52 -9.07
C ALA A 61 9.50 8.04 -7.66
N VAL A 62 9.06 6.84 -7.26
CA VAL A 62 9.49 6.21 -5.99
C VAL A 62 10.99 5.94 -6.00
N VAL A 63 11.51 5.30 -7.05
CA VAL A 63 12.94 4.99 -7.18
C VAL A 63 13.79 6.26 -7.22
N ALA A 64 13.33 7.31 -7.90
CA ALA A 64 14.03 8.60 -7.96
C ALA A 64 14.27 9.24 -6.58
N CYS A 65 13.45 8.94 -5.57
CA CYS A 65 13.60 9.45 -4.21
C CYS A 65 14.80 8.85 -3.45
N PHE A 66 15.39 7.74 -3.94
CA PHE A 66 16.50 7.05 -3.27
C PHE A 66 17.87 7.37 -3.88
N VAL A 67 18.91 7.26 -3.06
CA VAL A 67 20.26 6.90 -3.52
C VAL A 67 20.40 5.38 -3.45
N HIS A 68 21.07 4.81 -4.45
CA HIS A 68 21.45 3.39 -4.51
C HIS A 68 22.64 3.24 -5.47
N GLU A 69 23.36 2.11 -5.40
CA GLU A 69 24.31 1.76 -6.46
C GLU A 69 23.57 1.29 -7.71
N GLU A 70 24.16 1.46 -8.91
CA GLU A 70 23.54 1.05 -10.18
C GLU A 70 23.18 -0.44 -10.20
N LYS A 71 24.06 -1.29 -9.64
CA LYS A 71 23.85 -2.74 -9.51
C LYS A 71 22.62 -3.11 -8.66
N ASP A 72 22.20 -2.23 -7.73
CA ASP A 72 21.11 -2.46 -6.78
C ASP A 72 19.77 -1.95 -7.31
N THR A 73 19.75 -1.24 -8.46
CA THR A 73 18.56 -0.63 -9.08
C THR A 73 17.43 -1.64 -9.26
N GLU A 74 17.74 -2.84 -9.75
CA GLU A 74 16.75 -3.89 -9.98
C GLU A 74 16.16 -4.42 -8.66
N ALA A 75 16.97 -4.54 -7.61
CA ALA A 75 16.50 -4.99 -6.30
C ALA A 75 15.56 -3.95 -5.68
N LEU A 76 15.93 -2.66 -5.77
CA LEU A 76 15.08 -1.55 -5.35
C LEU A 76 13.77 -1.51 -6.16
N LYS A 77 13.81 -1.65 -7.49
CA LYS A 77 12.63 -1.69 -8.36
C LYS A 77 11.67 -2.83 -8.00
N VAL A 78 12.20 -4.02 -7.71
CA VAL A 78 11.39 -5.18 -7.30
C VAL A 78 10.81 -4.99 -5.89
N GLY A 79 11.61 -4.50 -4.94
CA GLY A 79 11.15 -4.22 -3.58
C GLY A 79 10.03 -3.16 -3.57
N MET A 80 10.28 -2.00 -4.17
CA MET A 80 9.30 -0.91 -4.26
C MET A 80 8.09 -1.29 -5.12
N GLY A 81 8.30 -2.03 -6.21
CA GLY A 81 7.24 -2.55 -7.07
C GLY A 81 6.27 -3.49 -6.36
N LEU A 82 6.73 -4.25 -5.35
CA LEU A 82 5.86 -5.08 -4.52
C LEU A 82 4.87 -4.23 -3.70
N PHE A 83 5.34 -3.18 -3.02
CA PHE A 83 4.48 -2.27 -2.25
C PHE A 83 3.49 -1.53 -3.14
N ILE A 84 3.93 -1.11 -4.34
CA ILE A 84 3.04 -0.52 -5.35
C ILE A 84 2.00 -1.53 -5.83
N ALA A 85 2.35 -2.81 -6.00
CA ALA A 85 1.41 -3.85 -6.43
C ALA A 85 0.33 -4.13 -5.37
N HIS A 86 0.70 -4.21 -4.09
CA HIS A 86 -0.27 -4.29 -2.99
C HIS A 86 -1.27 -3.13 -3.03
N ARG A 87 -0.78 -1.90 -3.19
CA ARG A 87 -1.63 -0.70 -3.22
C ARG A 87 -2.49 -0.60 -4.48
N ARG A 88 -1.97 -0.98 -5.66
CA ARG A 88 -2.77 -1.08 -6.89
C ARG A 88 -3.89 -2.11 -6.76
N PHE A 89 -3.59 -3.25 -6.13
CA PHE A 89 -4.57 -4.30 -5.86
C PHE A 89 -5.66 -3.83 -4.90
N GLU A 90 -5.28 -3.26 -3.76
CA GLU A 90 -6.21 -2.67 -2.79
C GLU A 90 -7.15 -1.65 -3.44
N LYS A 91 -6.61 -0.69 -4.21
CA LYS A 91 -7.42 0.32 -4.91
C LYS A 91 -8.38 -0.27 -5.95
N ALA A 92 -7.97 -1.34 -6.65
CA ALA A 92 -8.84 -2.01 -7.59
C ALA A 92 -10.00 -2.71 -6.87
N VAL A 93 -9.73 -3.39 -5.75
CA VAL A 93 -10.75 -4.05 -4.93
C VAL A 93 -11.69 -3.02 -4.31
N GLU A 94 -11.17 -1.95 -3.70
CA GLU A 94 -11.97 -0.86 -3.12
C GLU A 94 -12.96 -0.26 -4.14
N ALA A 95 -12.47 0.06 -5.33
CA ALA A 95 -13.29 0.65 -6.39
C ALA A 95 -14.36 -0.31 -6.96
N ARG A 96 -14.18 -1.63 -6.79
CA ARG A 96 -15.05 -2.66 -7.39
C ARG A 96 -16.03 -3.29 -6.41
N PHE A 97 -15.58 -3.54 -5.18
CA PHE A 97 -16.29 -4.31 -4.15
C PHE A 97 -16.48 -3.51 -2.84
N GLY A 98 -15.68 -2.47 -2.61
CA GLY A 98 -15.55 -1.81 -1.31
C GLY A 98 -14.40 -2.38 -0.48
N LEU A 99 -14.23 -1.89 0.74
CA LEU A 99 -13.26 -2.39 1.73
C LEU A 99 -13.87 -2.43 3.13
N ASP A 100 -15.02 -3.10 3.24
CA ASP A 100 -15.60 -3.50 4.51
C ASP A 100 -14.79 -4.62 5.20
N GLU A 101 -15.20 -5.01 6.41
CA GLU A 101 -14.50 -6.01 7.23
C GLU A 101 -14.45 -7.38 6.54
N GLU A 102 -15.53 -7.78 5.86
CA GLU A 102 -15.63 -9.04 5.10
C GLU A 102 -14.67 -9.05 3.91
N THR A 103 -14.68 -8.00 3.08
CA THR A 103 -13.75 -7.89 1.93
C THR A 103 -12.29 -7.87 2.37
N ARG A 104 -11.99 -7.23 3.51
CA ARG A 104 -10.63 -7.20 4.09
C ARG A 104 -10.20 -8.55 4.64
N ALA A 105 -11.09 -9.32 5.26
CA ALA A 105 -10.81 -10.66 5.75
C ALA A 105 -10.55 -11.65 4.60
N GLU A 106 -11.39 -11.66 3.56
CA GLU A 106 -11.20 -12.56 2.41
C GLU A 106 -9.92 -12.25 1.60
N CYS A 107 -9.46 -10.99 1.63
CA CYS A 107 -8.21 -10.54 1.02
C CYS A 107 -7.02 -10.45 2.01
N GLU A 108 -7.11 -11.09 3.18
CA GLU A 108 -6.01 -11.15 4.15
C GLU A 108 -4.72 -11.68 3.51
N GLY A 109 -3.57 -11.12 3.88
CA GLY A 109 -2.26 -11.42 3.29
C GLY A 109 -1.99 -10.74 1.94
N TRP A 110 -3.02 -10.33 1.20
CA TRP A 110 -2.89 -9.58 -0.05
C TRP A 110 -3.02 -8.07 0.14
N PHE A 111 -3.74 -7.63 1.17
CA PHE A 111 -3.77 -6.23 1.60
C PHE A 111 -2.64 -5.89 2.56
N ARG A 112 -2.25 -4.62 2.52
CA ARG A 112 -1.24 -4.02 3.39
C ARG A 112 -1.80 -2.74 3.98
N PRO A 113 -2.24 -2.73 5.24
CA PRO A 113 -2.93 -1.58 5.80
C PRO A 113 -2.04 -0.32 5.87
N ASP A 114 -0.71 -0.52 5.96
CA ASP A 114 0.31 0.53 5.91
C ASP A 114 0.48 1.18 4.52
N MET A 115 -0.22 0.67 3.50
CA MET A 115 -0.20 1.16 2.12
C MET A 115 -1.51 1.86 1.70
N THR A 116 -2.48 2.01 2.61
CA THR A 116 -3.75 2.71 2.37
C THR A 116 -3.56 4.23 2.18
N ASP A 117 -4.54 4.93 1.60
CA ASP A 117 -4.46 6.41 1.52
C ASP A 117 -4.48 7.08 2.90
N ALA A 118 -5.19 6.49 3.88
CA ALA A 118 -5.19 6.94 5.27
C ALA A 118 -3.82 6.76 5.95
N ALA A 119 -3.16 5.62 5.73
CA ALA A 119 -1.79 5.36 6.20
C ALA A 119 -0.78 6.37 5.62
N ILE A 120 -0.91 6.71 4.33
CA ILE A 120 -0.07 7.72 3.69
C ILE A 120 -0.32 9.12 4.29
N ASP A 121 -1.58 9.51 4.54
CA ASP A 121 -1.90 10.77 5.20
C ASP A 121 -1.40 10.84 6.65
N ALA A 122 -1.48 9.73 7.40
CA ALA A 122 -0.91 9.61 8.73
C ALA A 122 0.61 9.78 8.70
N SER A 123 1.30 9.08 7.80
CA SER A 123 2.74 9.23 7.55
C SER A 123 3.13 10.67 7.20
N MET A 124 2.36 11.36 6.34
CA MET A 124 2.61 12.76 5.98
C MET A 124 2.44 13.72 7.18
N LYS A 125 1.38 13.52 7.99
CA LYS A 125 1.16 14.28 9.24
C LYS A 125 2.26 14.02 10.29
N ARG A 126 2.80 12.80 10.37
CA ARG A 126 3.97 12.48 11.22
C ARG A 126 5.25 13.09 10.67
N LEU A 127 5.50 13.00 9.36
CA LEU A 127 6.67 13.60 8.71
C LEU A 127 6.75 15.11 8.94
N ALA A 128 5.63 15.83 8.88
CA ALA A 128 5.57 17.26 9.22
C ALA A 128 6.12 17.55 10.63
N ARG A 129 5.78 16.71 11.61
CA ARG A 129 6.21 16.78 13.02
C ARG A 129 7.56 16.11 13.32
N ALA A 130 8.09 15.30 12.40
CA ALA A 130 9.30 14.50 12.62
C ALA A 130 10.50 15.34 13.06
N VAL A 131 11.27 14.80 14.02
CA VAL A 131 12.54 15.40 14.45
C VAL A 131 13.60 15.01 13.42
N VAL A 132 14.31 16.00 12.87
CA VAL A 132 15.38 15.74 11.89
C VAL A 132 16.71 16.19 12.47
N THR A 133 17.64 15.26 12.57
CA THR A 133 19.03 15.53 12.93
C THR A 133 19.85 15.53 11.63
N VAL A 134 20.53 16.62 11.34
CA VAL A 134 21.36 16.79 10.14
C VAL A 134 22.84 16.83 10.56
N ASP A 135 23.67 16.06 9.87
CA ASP A 135 25.13 16.00 10.05
C ASP A 135 25.79 16.04 8.67
N GLU A 136 26.32 17.22 8.32
CA GLU A 136 26.86 17.59 7.00
C GLU A 136 25.96 17.17 5.82
N ASP A 137 26.33 16.08 5.13
CA ASP A 137 25.64 15.52 3.96
C ASP A 137 24.76 14.31 4.31
N SER A 138 24.44 14.10 5.59
CA SER A 138 23.56 13.05 6.08
C SER A 138 22.47 13.60 7.01
N ALA A 139 21.36 12.89 7.12
CA ALA A 139 20.34 13.18 8.12
C ALA A 139 19.61 11.91 8.58
N THR A 140 19.07 11.97 9.80
CA THR A 140 18.08 11.00 10.30
C THR A 140 16.77 11.74 10.58
N ALA A 141 15.65 11.13 10.22
CA ALA A 141 14.32 11.68 10.45
C ALA A 141 13.52 10.72 11.34
N GLU A 142 13.27 11.13 12.59
CA GLU A 142 12.51 10.34 13.54
C GLU A 142 11.01 10.70 13.46
N LEU A 143 10.24 9.80 12.85
CA LEU A 143 8.77 9.83 12.91
C LEU A 143 8.35 9.27 14.27
N ARG A 144 8.22 10.15 15.27
CA ARG A 144 7.82 9.78 16.63
C ARG A 144 6.30 9.60 16.71
N TRP A 145 5.87 8.61 17.50
CA TRP A 145 4.48 8.47 17.91
C TRP A 145 4.07 9.61 18.84
N HIS A 146 2.86 10.13 18.66
CA HIS A 146 2.24 11.11 19.54
C HIS A 146 0.92 10.58 20.12
N GLU A 147 0.51 11.06 21.30
CA GLU A 147 -0.74 10.65 21.97
C GLU A 147 -2.02 10.93 21.15
N ALA A 148 -1.93 11.85 20.18
CA ALA A 148 -3.02 12.18 19.26
C ALA A 148 -3.05 11.30 17.99
N ASP A 149 -2.05 10.45 17.79
CA ASP A 149 -2.02 9.49 16.68
C ASP A 149 -2.78 8.23 17.12
N SER A 150 -3.73 7.72 16.31
CA SER A 150 -4.50 6.55 16.74
C SER A 150 -3.64 5.29 16.74
N ALA A 151 -3.85 4.41 17.73
CA ALA A 151 -3.09 3.17 17.90
C ALA A 151 -3.33 2.13 16.78
N MET A 152 -4.24 2.41 15.84
CA MET A 152 -4.59 1.57 14.69
C MET A 152 -4.13 2.17 13.35
N GLU A 153 -3.49 3.34 13.34
CA GLU A 153 -2.86 3.86 12.11
C GLU A 153 -1.56 3.10 11.84
N ASP A 154 -1.73 1.95 11.16
CA ASP A 154 -0.69 1.35 10.33
C ASP A 154 -0.11 2.44 9.44
N TYR A 155 1.16 2.73 9.62
CA TYR A 155 1.90 3.73 8.87
C TYR A 155 2.95 3.01 8.05
N CYS A 156 3.32 3.60 6.91
CA CYS A 156 4.38 3.06 6.05
C CYS A 156 5.74 3.14 6.78
N ASP A 157 6.05 2.13 7.60
CA ASP A 157 7.22 2.04 8.51
C ASP A 157 8.54 1.76 7.77
N LEU A 158 8.53 1.93 6.45
CA LEU A 158 9.65 1.61 5.59
C LEU A 158 10.48 2.86 5.29
N LEU A 159 11.75 2.75 5.70
CA LEU A 159 12.92 3.41 5.11
C LEU A 159 13.21 4.87 5.48
N VAL A 160 12.31 5.61 6.15
CA VAL A 160 12.65 6.94 6.68
C VAL A 160 13.47 6.84 7.98
N LYS A 161 14.70 6.33 7.87
CA LYS A 161 15.69 6.27 8.96
C LYS A 161 17.01 6.94 8.60
N LYS A 162 17.37 6.96 7.32
CA LYS A 162 18.59 7.59 6.81
C LYS A 162 18.32 8.35 5.52
N LEU A 163 18.90 9.53 5.48
CA LEU A 163 18.86 10.47 4.37
C LEU A 163 20.28 10.90 4.07
N CYS A 164 20.54 11.19 2.81
CA CYS A 164 21.84 11.60 2.30
C CYS A 164 21.68 12.74 1.30
N LYS A 165 22.68 13.60 1.22
CA LYS A 165 22.73 14.69 0.28
C LYS A 165 23.69 14.32 -0.85
N VAL A 166 23.20 14.33 -2.08
CA VAL A 166 23.97 13.99 -3.28
C VAL A 166 23.85 15.15 -4.25
N ASP A 167 24.97 15.74 -4.65
CA ASP A 167 25.03 16.91 -5.55
C ASP A 167 24.11 18.08 -5.11
N GLY A 168 23.97 18.26 -3.80
CA GLY A 168 23.13 19.29 -3.18
C GLY A 168 21.68 18.88 -2.87
N VAL A 169 21.23 17.72 -3.37
CA VAL A 169 19.85 17.22 -3.34
C VAL A 169 19.67 16.16 -2.25
N TRP A 170 18.64 16.27 -1.41
CA TRP A 170 18.36 15.26 -0.39
C TRP A 170 17.64 14.03 -0.96
N LYS A 171 18.08 12.83 -0.57
CA LYS A 171 17.51 11.53 -0.95
C LYS A 171 17.40 10.58 0.25
N LEU A 172 16.52 9.59 0.12
CA LEU A 172 16.45 8.43 1.02
C LEU A 172 17.64 7.50 0.78
N ASP A 173 18.26 6.99 1.84
CA ASP A 173 19.27 5.94 1.74
C ASP A 173 18.59 4.57 1.62
N ALA A 174 18.69 3.92 0.45
CA ALA A 174 18.16 2.58 0.24
C ALA A 174 18.94 1.50 1.02
N GLY A 175 20.10 1.86 1.58
CA GLY A 175 21.08 0.93 2.14
C GLY A 175 21.69 0.02 1.08
N LYS A 176 22.51 -0.93 1.54
CA LYS A 176 23.00 -2.01 0.67
C LYS A 176 21.92 -3.08 0.56
N GLN A 177 21.40 -3.28 -0.65
CA GLN A 177 20.63 -4.47 -0.98
C GLN A 177 21.63 -5.65 -1.00
N ASN A 178 21.40 -6.68 -0.18
CA ASN A 178 22.33 -7.81 -0.10
C ASN A 178 22.36 -8.57 -1.44
N GLY A 179 23.56 -8.95 -1.90
CA GLY A 179 23.81 -9.56 -3.21
C GLY A 179 23.13 -10.92 -3.44
N ASP A 180 22.47 -11.47 -2.43
CA ASP A 180 21.72 -12.72 -2.48
C ASP A 180 20.25 -12.51 -2.89
N PHE A 181 19.77 -11.26 -3.00
CA PHE A 181 18.36 -10.94 -3.29
C PHE A 181 17.82 -11.63 -4.56
N PHE A 182 18.63 -11.75 -5.62
CA PHE A 182 18.27 -12.43 -6.87
C PHE A 182 18.89 -13.83 -7.04
N GLN A 183 19.59 -14.35 -6.03
CA GLN A 183 20.12 -15.72 -6.10
C GLN A 183 18.98 -16.75 -5.95
N LYS A 184 19.26 -18.02 -6.25
CA LYS A 184 18.27 -19.09 -6.09
C LYS A 184 17.91 -19.25 -4.60
N GLY A 185 16.61 -19.25 -4.30
CA GLY A 185 16.09 -19.16 -2.93
C GLY A 185 16.02 -17.74 -2.36
N GLY A 186 16.47 -16.72 -3.09
CA GLY A 186 16.40 -15.31 -2.69
C GLY A 186 15.02 -14.67 -2.88
N TRP A 187 14.74 -13.68 -2.03
CA TRP A 187 13.46 -12.96 -1.96
C TRP A 187 13.02 -12.31 -3.28
N GLY A 188 13.95 -11.88 -4.13
CA GLY A 188 13.67 -11.16 -5.37
C GLY A 188 12.88 -11.97 -6.41
N ARG A 189 13.01 -13.31 -6.44
CA ARG A 189 12.16 -14.17 -7.27
C ARG A 189 10.72 -14.17 -6.74
N MET A 190 10.55 -14.32 -5.43
CA MET A 190 9.25 -14.29 -4.75
C MET A 190 8.55 -12.94 -4.93
N PHE A 191 9.26 -11.84 -4.71
CA PHE A 191 8.71 -10.49 -4.85
C PHE A 191 8.30 -10.19 -6.31
N ARG A 192 9.10 -10.59 -7.31
CA ARG A 192 8.70 -10.48 -8.73
C ARG A 192 7.41 -11.26 -9.04
N ASN A 193 7.28 -12.47 -8.50
CA ASN A 193 6.11 -13.32 -8.71
C ASN A 193 4.84 -12.81 -7.99
N MET A 194 4.97 -12.34 -6.74
CA MET A 194 3.88 -11.68 -6.02
C MET A 194 3.45 -10.37 -6.70
N MET A 195 4.42 -9.52 -7.08
CA MET A 195 4.18 -8.28 -7.82
C MET A 195 3.43 -8.54 -9.13
N LYS A 196 3.84 -9.56 -9.90
CA LYS A 196 3.14 -9.96 -11.12
C LYS A 196 1.70 -10.40 -10.83
N THR A 197 1.51 -11.29 -9.85
CA THR A 197 0.20 -11.82 -9.47
C THR A 197 -0.77 -10.71 -9.04
N MET A 198 -0.34 -9.81 -8.15
CA MET A 198 -1.17 -8.71 -7.67
C MET A 198 -1.51 -7.69 -8.76
N ASN A 199 -0.57 -7.34 -9.64
CA ASN A 199 -0.88 -6.44 -10.77
C ASN A 199 -1.87 -7.10 -11.74
N GLN A 200 -1.69 -8.38 -12.07
CA GLN A 200 -2.63 -9.12 -12.92
C GLN A 200 -4.03 -9.22 -12.28
N ALA A 201 -4.11 -9.45 -10.97
CA ALA A 201 -5.37 -9.46 -10.25
C ALA A 201 -6.03 -8.08 -10.23
N ALA A 202 -5.27 -7.01 -9.96
CA ALA A 202 -5.75 -5.63 -9.99
C ALA A 202 -6.33 -5.25 -11.36
N ASP A 203 -5.63 -5.59 -12.44
CA ASP A 203 -6.08 -5.31 -13.82
C ASP A 203 -7.37 -6.08 -14.15
N LYS A 204 -7.51 -7.34 -13.72
CA LYS A 204 -8.74 -8.14 -13.86
C LYS A 204 -9.92 -7.64 -13.04
N VAL A 205 -9.67 -7.20 -11.80
CA VAL A 205 -10.68 -6.57 -10.93
C VAL A 205 -11.20 -5.29 -11.58
N ALA A 206 -10.29 -4.44 -12.09
CA ALA A 206 -10.63 -3.22 -12.81
C ALA A 206 -11.38 -3.48 -14.13
N ALA A 207 -11.07 -4.57 -14.83
CA ALA A 207 -11.81 -5.04 -16.01
C ALA A 207 -13.19 -5.66 -15.68
N GLY A 208 -13.48 -5.90 -14.39
CA GLY A 208 -14.73 -6.51 -13.94
C GLY A 208 -14.83 -8.02 -14.23
N GLU A 209 -13.70 -8.71 -14.44
CA GLU A 209 -13.68 -10.16 -14.68
C GLU A 209 -14.23 -10.96 -13.48
N PHE A 210 -14.01 -10.46 -12.27
CA PHE A 210 -14.57 -11.01 -11.03
C PHE A 210 -15.91 -10.35 -10.68
N ARG A 211 -16.87 -11.18 -10.27
CA ARG A 211 -18.23 -10.80 -9.87
C ARG A 211 -18.38 -10.64 -8.36
N SER A 212 -17.54 -11.32 -7.58
CA SER A 212 -17.50 -11.26 -6.12
C SER A 212 -16.05 -11.28 -5.60
N VAL A 213 -15.89 -11.00 -4.31
CA VAL A 213 -14.62 -11.16 -3.60
C VAL A 213 -14.22 -12.65 -3.57
N ASP A 214 -15.16 -13.58 -3.39
CA ASP A 214 -14.89 -15.03 -3.46
C ASP A 214 -14.25 -15.49 -4.77
N GLU A 215 -14.73 -14.99 -5.92
CA GLU A 215 -14.17 -15.33 -7.24
C GLU A 215 -12.73 -14.79 -7.36
N LEU A 216 -12.45 -13.61 -6.81
CA LEU A 216 -11.11 -13.05 -6.72
C LEU A 216 -10.22 -13.87 -5.78
N LYS A 217 -10.69 -14.19 -4.58
CA LYS A 217 -9.95 -15.00 -3.60
C LYS A 217 -9.57 -16.36 -4.18
N ALA A 218 -10.54 -17.06 -4.79
CA ALA A 218 -10.28 -18.33 -5.43
C ALA A 218 -9.21 -18.23 -6.55
N HIS A 219 -9.13 -17.10 -7.26
CA HIS A 219 -8.07 -16.85 -8.22
C HIS A 219 -6.70 -16.62 -7.55
N MET A 220 -6.66 -15.84 -6.47
CA MET A 220 -5.43 -15.53 -5.73
C MET A 220 -4.86 -16.79 -5.04
N ASP A 221 -5.71 -17.54 -4.33
CA ASP A 221 -5.34 -18.80 -3.65
C ASP A 221 -4.84 -19.85 -4.66
N ALA A 222 -5.48 -19.95 -5.84
CA ALA A 222 -5.03 -20.83 -6.91
C ALA A 222 -3.64 -20.42 -7.43
N ARG A 223 -3.41 -19.11 -7.68
CA ARG A 223 -2.10 -18.65 -8.20
C ARG A 223 -1.00 -18.73 -7.15
N GLN A 224 -1.31 -18.54 -5.87
CA GLN A 224 -0.37 -18.80 -4.78
C GLN A 224 0.06 -20.27 -4.77
N LYS A 225 -0.88 -21.20 -4.85
CA LYS A 225 -0.58 -22.64 -4.88
C LYS A 225 0.25 -23.05 -6.10
N GLU A 226 -0.01 -22.47 -7.27
CA GLU A 226 0.85 -22.66 -8.46
C GLU A 226 2.29 -22.19 -8.19
N LEU A 227 2.45 -21.00 -7.60
CA LEU A 227 3.75 -20.45 -7.25
C LEU A 227 4.49 -21.31 -6.22
N GLU A 228 3.82 -21.75 -5.17
CA GLU A 228 4.37 -22.67 -4.16
C GLU A 228 4.91 -23.96 -4.83
N GLN A 229 4.14 -24.56 -5.74
CA GLN A 229 4.60 -25.73 -6.49
C GLN A 229 5.81 -25.40 -7.40
N GLU A 230 5.81 -24.25 -8.08
CA GLU A 230 6.96 -23.75 -8.87
C GLU A 230 8.23 -23.56 -8.00
N TYR A 231 8.10 -23.27 -6.70
CA TYR A 231 9.23 -23.21 -5.76
C TYR A 231 9.70 -24.60 -5.31
N GLU A 232 8.77 -25.49 -4.92
CA GLU A 232 9.09 -26.85 -4.51
C GLU A 232 9.78 -27.66 -5.61
N ASP A 233 9.33 -27.51 -6.86
CA ASP A 233 9.89 -28.21 -8.03
C ASP A 233 11.34 -27.77 -8.28
N GLU A 234 11.61 -26.47 -8.21
CA GLU A 234 12.96 -25.92 -8.35
C GLU A 234 13.90 -26.32 -7.20
N LEU A 235 13.40 -26.42 -5.97
CA LEU A 235 14.19 -26.92 -4.84
C LEU A 235 14.57 -28.39 -5.05
N ARG A 236 13.60 -29.25 -5.40
CA ARG A 236 13.83 -30.67 -5.71
C ARG A 236 14.83 -30.88 -6.85
N GLU A 237 14.78 -30.05 -7.89
CA GLU A 237 15.77 -30.10 -8.97
C GLU A 237 17.19 -29.72 -8.50
N THR A 238 17.30 -28.78 -7.56
CA THR A 238 18.61 -28.37 -6.98
C THR A 238 19.24 -29.53 -6.22
N ASP A 239 18.48 -30.15 -5.33
CA ASP A 239 18.96 -31.25 -4.49
C ASP A 239 19.36 -32.45 -5.35
N TRP A 240 18.59 -32.75 -6.41
CA TRP A 240 18.94 -33.80 -7.36
C TRP A 240 20.26 -33.50 -8.09
N ARG A 241 20.48 -32.26 -8.56
CA ARG A 241 21.73 -31.88 -9.26
C ARG A 241 22.94 -31.87 -8.32
N GLY A 242 22.80 -31.36 -7.09
CA GLY A 242 23.88 -31.37 -6.10
C GLY A 242 24.38 -32.79 -5.80
N ASN A 243 23.43 -33.72 -5.58
CA ASN A 243 23.73 -35.14 -5.36
C ASN A 243 24.34 -35.87 -6.58
N GLN A 244 24.32 -35.28 -7.79
CA GLN A 244 25.02 -35.80 -8.97
C GLN A 244 26.44 -35.24 -9.12
N SER A 245 26.72 -34.01 -8.68
CA SER A 245 28.06 -33.43 -8.73
C SER A 245 29.05 -33.99 -7.70
N GLU A 246 28.56 -34.73 -6.70
CA GLU A 246 29.37 -35.39 -5.65
C GLU A 246 29.67 -36.87 -5.94
N ARG A 247 29.40 -37.36 -7.16
CA ARG A 247 29.62 -38.76 -7.59
C ARG A 247 30.57 -38.87 -8.77
#